data_AF-A0A0F6QXA9-F1
#
_entry.id   AF-A0A0F6QXA9-F1
#
_cell.length_a   1.000
_cell.length_b   1.000
_cell.length_c   1.000
_cell.angle_alpha   90.00
_cell.angle_beta   90.00
_cell.angle_gamma   90.00
#
_symmetry.space_group_name_H-M   'P 1'
#
loop_
_entity.id
_entity.type
_entity.pdbx_description
1 polymer ?
#
loop_
_entity_poly.entity_id
_entity_poly.type
_entity_poly.pdbx_seq_one_letter_code
_entity_poly.pdbx_strand_id
1 'polypeptide(L)'
;MSDKLNGNDAVNQAAEAWKDAASRNIPAVELGEVPVPDDTANLRQGPSLNDALLALLPLVGVWEGQGQAYDTDGNEYAFGQQLVIAHDGEEYLTFSSRTWKLNEDGKAEGADVRETGFWRISAKDEIEMTYTSSTGIVEIFYGEPFNERAWQLESASTMVTETGPKNLGPGKRMYGLMPNNNLGWVDERMVDGEMRPYMSAELTRIAG
;
A
#
# COMPACT_ATOMS: atom_id res chain seq x y z
N MET A 1 -2.69 -24.24 -30.55
CA MET A 1 -4.13 -24.01 -30.27
C MET A 1 -4.18 -23.15 -29.02
N SER A 2 -4.85 -21.99 -29.07
CA SER A 2 -4.97 -21.10 -27.92
C SER A 2 -5.92 -21.75 -26.92
N ASP A 3 -5.39 -22.16 -25.77
CA ASP A 3 -6.18 -22.54 -24.61
C ASP A 3 -6.86 -21.27 -24.11
N LYS A 4 -8.08 -21.02 -24.61
CA LYS A 4 -8.93 -19.99 -24.05
C LYS A 4 -9.29 -20.44 -22.64
N LEU A 5 -8.66 -19.84 -21.64
CA LEU A 5 -9.07 -19.90 -20.24
C LEU A 5 -10.60 -19.75 -20.19
N ASN A 6 -11.28 -20.83 -19.78
CA ASN A 6 -12.72 -20.84 -19.61
C ASN A 6 -13.07 -19.87 -18.48
N GLY A 7 -14.07 -19.00 -18.69
CA GLY A 7 -14.49 -18.02 -17.68
C GLY A 7 -14.85 -18.68 -16.33
N ASN A 8 -15.33 -19.92 -16.35
CA ASN A 8 -15.59 -20.68 -15.13
C ASN A 8 -14.30 -21.07 -14.37
N ASP A 9 -13.22 -21.36 -15.08
CA ASP A 9 -11.95 -21.71 -14.45
C ASP A 9 -11.28 -20.49 -13.82
N ALA A 10 -11.39 -19.32 -14.47
CA ALA A 10 -10.92 -18.05 -13.92
C ALA A 10 -11.70 -17.66 -12.65
N VAL A 11 -13.02 -17.82 -12.65
CA VAL A 11 -13.87 -17.55 -11.48
C VAL A 11 -13.55 -18.51 -10.33
N ASN A 12 -13.37 -19.80 -10.62
CA ASN A 12 -13.01 -20.79 -9.60
C ASN A 12 -11.62 -20.53 -9.00
N GLN A 13 -10.63 -20.19 -9.83
CA GLN A 13 -9.28 -19.84 -9.36
C GLN A 13 -9.31 -18.57 -8.49
N ALA A 14 -10.06 -17.55 -8.89
CA ALA A 14 -10.24 -16.35 -8.08
C ALA A 14 -10.91 -16.66 -6.73
N ALA A 15 -11.94 -17.52 -6.71
CA ALA A 15 -12.60 -17.93 -5.48
C ALA A 15 -11.70 -18.73 -4.52
N GLU A 16 -10.88 -19.64 -5.05
CA GLU A 16 -9.91 -20.40 -4.24
C GLU A 16 -8.77 -19.51 -3.73
N ALA A 17 -8.22 -18.61 -4.56
CA ALA A 17 -7.23 -17.63 -4.14
C ALA A 17 -7.76 -16.73 -3.01
N TRP A 18 -9.04 -16.34 -3.09
CA TRP A 18 -9.71 -15.59 -2.03
C TRP A 18 -9.85 -16.37 -0.72
N LYS A 19 -10.22 -17.65 -0.76
CA LYS A 19 -10.31 -18.49 0.45
C LYS A 19 -8.95 -18.63 1.12
N ASP A 20 -7.92 -18.86 0.31
CA ASP A 20 -6.54 -19.00 0.77
C ASP A 20 -6.06 -17.69 1.43
N ALA A 21 -6.24 -16.54 0.78
CA ALA A 21 -5.90 -15.23 1.35
C ALA A 21 -6.66 -14.94 2.67
N ALA A 22 -7.97 -15.25 2.73
CA ALA A 22 -8.80 -15.02 3.90
C ALA A 22 -8.37 -15.82 5.14
N SER A 23 -7.61 -16.91 4.95
CA SER A 23 -7.06 -17.74 6.03
C SER A 23 -5.68 -17.28 6.53
N ARG A 24 -4.96 -16.47 5.73
CA ARG A 24 -3.59 -16.03 6.01
C ARG A 24 -3.56 -14.73 6.82
N ASN A 25 -2.46 -14.52 7.53
CA ASN A 25 -2.18 -13.30 8.27
C ASN A 25 -0.66 -13.02 8.26
N ILE A 26 -0.24 -11.86 8.79
CA ILE A 26 1.18 -11.60 9.06
C ILE A 26 1.69 -12.47 10.22
N PRO A 27 2.97 -12.89 10.22
CA PRO A 27 3.53 -13.65 11.33
C PRO A 27 3.57 -12.84 12.62
N ALA A 28 3.14 -13.45 13.73
CA ALA A 28 3.30 -12.86 15.07
C ALA A 28 4.79 -12.85 15.49
N VAL A 29 5.18 -11.86 16.28
CA VAL A 29 6.55 -11.74 16.79
C VAL A 29 6.66 -12.48 18.13
N GLU A 30 6.93 -13.79 18.07
CA GLU A 30 7.01 -14.66 19.26
C GLU A 30 8.37 -14.55 20.00
N LEU A 31 8.75 -13.35 20.43
CA LEU A 31 10.03 -13.09 21.11
C LEU A 31 9.91 -12.82 22.62
N GLY A 32 8.69 -12.66 23.13
CA GLY A 32 8.39 -12.41 24.54
C GLY A 32 6.96 -11.93 24.74
N GLU A 33 6.51 -11.84 26.00
CA GLU A 33 5.19 -11.29 26.31
C GLU A 33 5.20 -9.77 26.17
N VAL A 34 4.34 -9.25 25.29
CA VAL A 34 4.05 -7.82 25.16
C VAL A 34 2.63 -7.59 25.70
N PRO A 35 2.38 -6.56 26.53
CA PRO A 35 1.07 -6.33 27.14
C PRO A 35 0.05 -5.66 26.20
N VAL A 36 0.26 -5.73 24.89
CA VAL A 36 -0.65 -5.23 23.86
C VAL A 36 -0.87 -6.30 22.78
N PRO A 37 -2.01 -6.26 22.04
CA PRO A 37 -2.25 -7.19 20.95
C PRO A 37 -1.16 -7.14 19.87
N ASP A 38 -0.92 -8.26 19.21
CA ASP A 38 -0.12 -8.29 17.99
C ASP A 38 -0.86 -7.59 16.84
N ASP A 39 -0.08 -7.03 15.91
CA ASP A 39 -0.62 -6.55 14.64
C ASP A 39 -1.32 -7.68 13.87
N THR A 40 -2.48 -7.37 13.30
CA THR A 40 -3.21 -8.25 12.39
C THR A 40 -3.48 -7.53 11.07
N ALA A 41 -3.18 -8.22 9.97
CA ALA A 41 -3.58 -7.81 8.61
C ALA A 41 -4.82 -8.60 8.14
N ASN A 42 -5.53 -9.28 9.05
CA ASN A 42 -6.72 -10.06 8.76
C ASN A 42 -7.82 -9.75 9.77
N LEU A 43 -8.89 -9.11 9.31
CA LEU A 43 -10.02 -8.67 10.15
C LEU A 43 -10.80 -9.81 10.82
N ARG A 44 -10.51 -11.07 10.50
CA ARG A 44 -11.09 -12.26 11.15
C ARG A 44 -10.22 -12.81 12.29
N GLN A 45 -9.05 -12.23 12.52
CA GLN A 45 -8.04 -12.69 13.47
C GLN A 45 -7.51 -11.50 14.29
N GLY A 46 -7.09 -11.76 15.52
CA GLY A 46 -6.56 -10.71 16.41
C GLY A 46 -7.65 -9.83 17.02
N PRO A 47 -7.31 -8.60 17.44
CA PRO A 47 -8.27 -7.66 18.04
C PRO A 47 -9.33 -7.21 17.02
N SER A 48 -10.46 -6.70 17.50
CA SER A 48 -11.43 -6.04 16.61
C SER A 48 -10.86 -4.74 16.07
N LEU A 49 -11.15 -4.43 14.80
CA LEU A 49 -10.84 -3.12 14.24
C LEU A 49 -11.61 -2.05 15.01
N ASN A 50 -10.96 -0.93 15.32
CA ASN A 50 -11.61 0.21 15.95
C ASN A 50 -12.69 0.80 15.02
N ASP A 51 -13.86 1.14 15.56
CA ASP A 51 -14.98 1.70 14.78
C ASP A 51 -14.63 3.02 14.07
N ALA A 52 -13.66 3.78 14.60
CA ALA A 52 -13.14 4.98 13.93
C ALA A 52 -12.52 4.67 12.56
N LEU A 53 -12.03 3.44 12.34
CA LEU A 53 -11.28 3.05 11.14
C LEU A 53 -12.14 2.38 10.07
N LEU A 54 -13.48 2.33 10.22
CA LEU A 54 -14.36 1.59 9.30
C LEU A 54 -14.26 2.08 7.84
N ALA A 55 -14.02 3.37 7.60
CA ALA A 55 -13.82 3.90 6.25
C ALA A 55 -12.50 3.45 5.60
N LEU A 56 -11.54 2.96 6.39
CA LEU A 56 -10.26 2.42 5.93
C LEU A 56 -10.23 0.88 5.95
N LEU A 57 -11.27 0.23 6.46
CA LEU A 57 -11.40 -1.22 6.60
C LEU A 57 -10.94 -2.01 5.35
N PRO A 58 -11.33 -1.62 4.12
CA PRO A 58 -10.97 -2.42 2.95
C PRO A 58 -9.46 -2.45 2.63
N LEU A 59 -8.67 -1.53 3.20
CA LEU A 59 -7.22 -1.47 3.00
C LEU A 59 -6.47 -2.53 3.82
N VAL A 60 -6.98 -2.93 4.99
CA VAL A 60 -6.35 -3.91 5.89
C VAL A 60 -6.10 -5.21 5.15
N GLY A 61 -4.85 -5.67 5.09
CA GLY A 61 -4.43 -6.80 4.28
C GLY A 61 -2.94 -6.83 3.97
N VAL A 62 -2.49 -7.96 3.43
CA VAL A 62 -1.20 -8.05 2.73
C VAL A 62 -1.48 -8.08 1.24
N TRP A 63 -0.84 -7.16 0.52
CA TRP A 63 -1.01 -6.92 -0.90
C TRP A 63 0.32 -7.14 -1.61
N GLU A 64 0.30 -7.84 -2.75
CA GLU A 64 1.50 -8.08 -3.55
C GLU A 64 1.19 -7.96 -5.04
N GLY A 65 2.11 -7.34 -5.78
CA GLY A 65 1.92 -7.11 -7.20
C GLY A 65 3.08 -6.34 -7.83
N GLN A 66 2.76 -5.64 -8.92
CA GLN A 66 3.75 -4.96 -9.75
C GLN A 66 3.26 -3.57 -10.16
N GLY A 67 4.22 -2.72 -10.52
CA GLY A 67 3.96 -1.34 -10.88
C GLY A 67 5.03 -0.76 -11.81
N GLN A 68 4.82 0.50 -12.19
CA GLN A 68 5.74 1.32 -12.97
C GLN A 68 6.13 2.56 -12.19
N ALA A 69 7.41 2.92 -12.25
CA ALA A 69 7.98 4.06 -11.56
C ALA A 69 8.91 4.85 -12.49
N TYR A 70 9.15 6.12 -12.15
CA TYR A 70 10.13 6.96 -12.83
C TYR A 70 11.34 7.23 -11.92
N ASP A 71 12.54 7.05 -12.45
CA ASP A 71 13.77 7.42 -11.76
C ASP A 71 14.03 8.95 -11.79
N THR A 72 15.13 9.39 -11.17
CA THR A 72 15.49 10.82 -11.09
C THR A 72 15.84 11.44 -12.45
N ASP A 73 16.19 10.62 -13.43
CA ASP A 73 16.50 11.04 -14.80
C ASP A 73 15.26 10.98 -15.70
N GLY A 74 14.12 10.54 -15.16
CA GLY A 74 12.84 10.41 -15.86
C GLY A 74 12.70 9.12 -16.66
N ASN A 75 13.57 8.13 -16.47
CA ASN A 75 13.43 6.82 -17.10
C ASN A 75 12.39 5.98 -16.35
N GLU A 76 11.53 5.32 -17.13
CA GLU A 76 10.54 4.39 -16.59
C GLU A 76 11.20 3.04 -16.26
N TYR A 77 10.82 2.46 -15.12
CA TYR A 77 11.21 1.11 -14.73
C TYR A 77 10.08 0.37 -14.02
N ALA A 78 10.04 -0.95 -14.22
CA ALA A 78 9.10 -1.82 -13.55
C ALA A 78 9.60 -2.22 -12.16
N PHE A 79 8.67 -2.34 -11.20
CA PHE A 79 8.97 -2.81 -9.86
C PHE A 79 7.93 -3.83 -9.38
N GLY A 80 8.34 -4.71 -8.48
CA GLY A 80 7.42 -5.49 -7.65
C GLY A 80 7.29 -4.86 -6.28
N GLN A 81 6.16 -5.09 -5.63
CA GLN A 81 5.83 -4.51 -4.33
C GLN A 81 5.10 -5.50 -3.44
N GLN A 82 5.44 -5.47 -2.16
CA GLN A 82 4.61 -5.98 -1.09
C GLN A 82 4.22 -4.83 -0.16
N LEU A 83 2.92 -4.67 0.08
CA LEU A 83 2.33 -3.68 0.97
C LEU A 83 1.53 -4.39 2.07
N VAL A 84 1.92 -4.17 3.31
CA VAL A 84 1.21 -4.64 4.50
C VAL A 84 0.48 -3.46 5.11
N ILE A 85 -0.82 -3.61 5.37
CA ILE A 85 -1.64 -2.68 6.14
C ILE A 85 -2.29 -3.49 7.27
N ALA A 86 -1.99 -3.14 8.52
CA ALA A 86 -2.37 -3.90 9.70
C ALA A 86 -2.89 -2.99 10.82
N HIS A 87 -3.43 -3.59 11.87
CA HIS A 87 -3.85 -2.89 13.09
C HIS A 87 -3.68 -3.78 14.32
N ASP A 88 -3.63 -3.15 15.49
CA ASP A 88 -3.59 -3.78 16.82
C ASP A 88 -4.88 -3.46 17.64
N GLY A 89 -5.88 -2.83 17.00
CA GLY A 89 -7.17 -2.47 17.60
C GLY A 89 -7.26 -1.02 18.08
N GLU A 90 -6.16 -0.27 18.01
CA GLU A 90 -6.14 1.16 18.31
C GLU A 90 -6.67 2.03 17.16
N GLU A 91 -6.75 3.34 17.37
CA GLU A 91 -7.27 4.34 16.41
C GLU A 91 -6.25 4.71 15.31
N TYR A 92 -5.54 3.72 14.77
CA TYR A 92 -4.65 3.85 13.62
C TYR A 92 -4.51 2.53 12.85
N LEU A 93 -4.10 2.62 11.58
CA LEU A 93 -3.52 1.49 10.85
C LEU A 93 -2.01 1.68 10.74
N THR A 94 -1.26 0.59 10.85
CA THR A 94 0.15 0.55 10.47
C THR A 94 0.26 0.23 8.98
N PHE A 95 1.29 0.74 8.32
CA PHE A 95 1.65 0.23 7.00
C PHE A 95 3.16 0.05 6.83
N SER A 96 3.52 -0.94 6.00
CA SER A 96 4.89 -1.17 5.55
C SER A 96 4.87 -1.63 4.10
N SER A 97 5.57 -0.90 3.23
CA SER A 97 5.75 -1.24 1.83
C SER A 97 7.22 -1.52 1.53
N ARG A 98 7.48 -2.56 0.74
CA ARG A 98 8.81 -2.94 0.26
C ARG A 98 8.73 -3.15 -1.25
N THR A 99 9.61 -2.49 -1.99
CA THR A 99 9.71 -2.64 -3.44
C THR A 99 11.03 -3.27 -3.87
N TRP A 100 11.04 -3.83 -5.09
CA TRP A 100 12.22 -4.36 -5.76
C TRP A 100 12.14 -4.09 -7.25
N LYS A 101 13.28 -3.81 -7.89
CA LYS A 101 13.35 -3.58 -9.33
C LYS A 101 13.13 -4.87 -10.10
N LEU A 102 12.45 -4.77 -11.23
CA LEU A 102 12.25 -5.86 -12.18
C LEU A 102 13.04 -5.58 -13.46
N ASN A 103 13.67 -6.63 -14.00
CA ASN A 103 14.30 -6.57 -15.31
C ASN A 103 13.30 -6.74 -16.45
N GLU A 104 13.79 -6.69 -17.69
CA GLU A 104 12.99 -6.87 -18.91
C GLU A 104 12.26 -8.22 -18.98
N ASP A 105 12.78 -9.25 -18.30
CA ASP A 105 12.13 -10.57 -18.18
C ASP A 105 11.08 -10.63 -17.05
N GLY A 106 10.85 -9.54 -16.32
CA GLY A 106 9.95 -9.48 -15.16
C GLY A 106 10.50 -10.16 -13.91
N LYS A 107 11.83 -10.39 -13.83
CA LYS A 107 12.48 -11.00 -12.67
C LYS A 107 13.04 -9.95 -11.72
N ALA A 108 12.99 -10.24 -10.43
CA ALA A 108 13.56 -9.38 -9.40
C ALA A 108 15.09 -9.27 -9.54
N GLU A 109 15.60 -8.04 -9.62
CA GLU A 109 17.05 -7.76 -9.67
C GLU A 109 17.62 -7.37 -8.31
N GLY A 110 16.84 -6.66 -7.48
CA GLY A 110 17.31 -6.19 -6.19
C GLY A 110 16.27 -5.37 -5.45
N ALA A 111 16.47 -5.25 -4.14
CA ALA A 111 15.66 -4.39 -3.28
C ALA A 111 15.77 -2.93 -3.72
N ASP A 112 14.67 -2.19 -3.59
CA ASP A 112 14.58 -0.78 -3.92
C ASP A 112 14.13 0.01 -2.66
N VAL A 113 12.94 0.61 -2.67
CA VAL A 113 12.46 1.48 -1.60
C VAL A 113 11.72 0.69 -0.53
N ARG A 114 11.91 1.08 0.74
CA ARG A 114 11.05 0.68 1.86
C ARG A 114 10.43 1.91 2.48
N GLU A 115 9.12 1.89 2.67
CA GLU A 115 8.40 2.94 3.39
C GLU A 115 7.53 2.33 4.50
N THR A 116 7.31 3.10 5.55
CA THR A 116 6.46 2.69 6.68
C THR A 116 5.89 3.90 7.40
N GLY A 117 4.76 3.71 8.08
CA GLY A 117 4.15 4.73 8.91
C GLY A 117 2.74 4.36 9.33
N PHE A 118 1.88 5.37 9.49
CA PHE A 118 0.56 5.22 10.07
C PHE A 118 -0.51 5.96 9.29
N TRP A 119 -1.70 5.36 9.23
CA TRP A 119 -2.93 6.00 8.79
C TRP A 119 -3.84 6.27 9.99
N ARG A 120 -4.45 7.45 10.01
CA ARG A 120 -5.46 7.85 10.97
C ARG A 120 -6.64 8.46 10.22
N ILE A 121 -7.81 8.45 10.82
CA ILE A 121 -8.98 9.11 10.27
C ILE A 121 -9.82 9.73 11.39
N SER A 122 -10.31 10.94 11.17
CA SER A 122 -11.17 11.65 12.10
C SER A 122 -12.64 11.20 11.96
N ALA A 123 -13.48 11.53 12.94
CA ALA A 123 -14.92 11.29 12.86
C ALA A 123 -15.65 12.07 11.74
N LYS A 124 -14.93 12.94 11.01
CA LYS A 124 -15.40 13.66 9.82
C LYS A 124 -14.82 13.09 8.52
N ASP A 125 -14.22 11.90 8.59
CA ASP A 125 -13.55 11.24 7.48
C ASP A 125 -12.29 11.97 6.94
N GLU A 126 -11.68 12.84 7.76
CA GLU A 126 -10.41 13.48 7.42
C GLU A 126 -9.27 12.50 7.69
N ILE A 127 -8.54 12.10 6.64
CA ILE A 127 -7.45 11.14 6.70
C ILE A 127 -6.13 11.87 6.96
N GLU A 128 -5.30 11.27 7.82
CA GLU A 128 -3.91 11.66 8.03
C GLU A 128 -3.03 10.44 7.73
N MET A 129 -2.00 10.61 6.91
CA MET A 129 -0.96 9.59 6.73
C MET A 129 0.40 10.18 7.03
N THR A 130 1.10 9.57 7.97
CA THR A 130 2.52 9.87 8.23
C THR A 130 3.35 8.75 7.64
N TYR A 131 4.39 9.07 6.87
CA TYR A 131 5.32 8.04 6.42
C TYR A 131 6.77 8.48 6.44
N THR A 132 7.63 7.48 6.55
CA THR A 132 9.08 7.60 6.42
C THR A 132 9.59 6.61 5.38
N SER A 133 10.61 7.01 4.63
CA SER A 133 11.23 6.17 3.59
C SER A 133 12.68 5.84 3.94
N SER A 134 13.13 4.66 3.52
CA SER A 134 14.53 4.24 3.53
C SER A 134 15.44 5.16 2.71
N THR A 135 14.88 5.98 1.82
CA THR A 135 15.60 7.01 1.05
C THR A 135 15.76 8.34 1.81
N GLY A 136 15.38 8.39 3.08
CA GLY A 136 15.55 9.58 3.93
C GLY A 136 14.47 10.64 3.72
N ILE A 137 13.24 10.22 3.40
CA ILE A 137 12.05 11.07 3.26
C ILE A 137 11.21 10.94 4.54
N VAL A 138 10.61 12.04 4.97
CA VAL A 138 9.51 12.09 5.93
C VAL A 138 8.40 12.97 5.36
N GLU A 139 7.17 12.48 5.30
CA GLU A 139 6.04 13.22 4.73
C GLU A 139 4.79 13.06 5.61
N ILE A 140 3.97 14.11 5.61
CA ILE A 140 2.63 14.12 6.18
C ILE A 140 1.66 14.38 5.04
N PHE A 141 0.68 13.52 4.87
CA PHE A 141 -0.46 13.72 3.99
C PHE A 141 -1.74 14.00 4.77
N TYR A 142 -2.60 14.83 4.18
CA TYR A 142 -4.02 14.89 4.52
C TYR A 142 -4.85 14.38 3.35
N GLY A 143 -6.02 13.83 3.65
CA GLY A 143 -6.88 13.25 2.63
C GLY A 143 -8.30 13.00 3.11
N GLU A 144 -9.03 12.27 2.28
CA GLU A 144 -10.41 11.86 2.54
C GLU A 144 -10.77 10.64 1.67
N PRO A 145 -11.80 9.87 2.03
CA PRO A 145 -12.41 8.92 1.12
C PRO A 145 -12.96 9.64 -0.12
N PHE A 146 -12.53 9.23 -1.31
CA PHE A 146 -13.08 9.71 -2.58
C PHE A 146 -14.43 9.03 -2.88
N ASN A 147 -14.55 7.76 -2.49
CA ASN A 147 -15.80 6.99 -2.43
C ASN A 147 -15.61 5.80 -1.48
N GLU A 148 -16.60 4.90 -1.38
CA GLU A 148 -16.57 3.72 -0.50
C GLU A 148 -15.39 2.75 -0.74
N ARG A 149 -14.68 2.90 -1.85
CA ARG A 149 -13.61 2.00 -2.30
C ARG A 149 -12.35 2.73 -2.74
N ALA A 150 -12.24 4.04 -2.51
CA ALA A 150 -11.09 4.83 -2.95
C ALA A 150 -10.79 5.98 -1.98
N TRP A 151 -9.51 6.32 -1.84
CA TRP A 151 -9.00 7.31 -0.91
C TRP A 151 -7.99 8.21 -1.62
N GLN A 152 -8.09 9.52 -1.42
CA GLN A 152 -7.17 10.51 -1.99
C GLN A 152 -6.42 11.24 -0.88
N LEU A 153 -5.13 11.48 -1.11
CA LEU A 153 -4.23 12.10 -0.15
C LEU A 153 -3.33 13.12 -0.86
N GLU A 154 -3.07 14.24 -0.22
CA GLU A 154 -2.17 15.30 -0.70
C GLU A 154 -1.16 15.67 0.39
N SER A 155 0.09 15.86 -0.02
CA SER A 155 1.19 16.15 0.89
C SER A 155 1.02 17.53 1.49
N ALA A 156 0.96 17.59 2.81
CA ALA A 156 0.97 18.84 3.56
C ALA A 156 2.39 19.30 3.86
N SER A 157 3.32 18.36 4.02
CA SER A 157 4.72 18.64 4.34
C SER A 157 5.61 17.52 3.86
N THR A 158 6.61 17.87 3.04
CA THR A 158 7.63 16.96 2.52
C THR A 158 8.98 17.40 3.06
N MET A 159 9.69 16.50 3.74
CA MET A 159 11.03 16.74 4.26
C MET A 159 11.98 15.64 3.82
N VAL A 160 13.22 16.03 3.51
CA VAL A 160 14.28 15.11 3.12
C VAL A 160 15.52 15.35 3.96
N THR A 161 16.20 14.26 4.31
CA THR A 161 17.51 14.32 4.98
C THR A 161 18.58 14.86 4.03
N GLU A 162 19.76 15.20 4.58
CA GLU A 162 20.88 15.73 3.79
C GLU A 162 21.28 14.83 2.61
N THR A 163 21.19 13.51 2.76
CA THR A 163 21.51 12.53 1.70
C THR A 163 20.29 12.03 0.94
N GLY A 164 19.10 12.58 1.22
CA GLY A 164 17.85 12.20 0.57
C GLY A 164 17.67 12.84 -0.82
N PRO A 165 16.55 12.54 -1.50
CA PRO A 165 16.28 13.04 -2.84
C PRO A 165 16.11 14.57 -2.84
N LYS A 166 16.97 15.27 -3.59
CA LYS A 166 17.04 16.74 -3.56
C LYS A 166 15.87 17.45 -4.26
N ASN A 167 15.23 16.78 -5.21
CA ASN A 167 14.13 17.34 -6.03
C ASN A 167 12.80 16.65 -5.77
N LEU A 168 12.58 16.11 -4.56
CA LEU A 168 11.29 15.51 -4.20
C LEU A 168 10.29 16.62 -3.83
N GLY A 169 9.34 16.87 -4.71
CA GLY A 169 8.22 17.76 -4.43
C GLY A 169 7.09 17.08 -3.64
N PRO A 170 6.12 17.87 -3.16
CA PRO A 170 4.90 17.36 -2.55
C PRO A 170 4.18 16.40 -3.50
N GLY A 171 3.63 15.33 -2.93
CA GLY A 171 2.93 14.29 -3.67
C GLY A 171 1.41 14.30 -3.50
N LYS A 172 0.72 13.71 -4.48
CA LYS A 172 -0.68 13.31 -4.41
C LYS A 172 -0.76 11.80 -4.57
N ARG A 173 -1.36 11.11 -3.61
CA ARG A 173 -1.59 9.68 -3.66
C ARG A 173 -3.07 9.37 -3.79
N MET A 174 -3.39 8.39 -4.63
CA MET A 174 -4.73 7.83 -4.72
C MET A 174 -4.64 6.32 -4.59
N TYR A 175 -5.47 5.75 -3.72
CA TYR A 175 -5.63 4.31 -3.54
C TYR A 175 -7.06 3.92 -3.89
N GLY A 176 -7.27 2.75 -4.51
CA GLY A 176 -8.61 2.29 -4.82
C GLY A 176 -8.72 0.80 -5.09
N LEU A 177 -9.82 0.19 -4.63
CA LEU A 177 -10.15 -1.19 -4.96
C LEU A 177 -10.83 -1.27 -6.31
N MET A 178 -10.13 -1.87 -7.27
CA MET A 178 -10.63 -2.11 -8.63
C MET A 178 -11.78 -3.12 -8.64
N PRO A 179 -12.50 -3.27 -9.78
CA PRO A 179 -13.62 -4.22 -9.89
C PRO A 179 -13.23 -5.68 -9.62
N ASN A 180 -11.96 -6.04 -9.84
CA ASN A 180 -11.38 -7.36 -9.52
C ASN A 180 -10.96 -7.49 -8.04
N ASN A 181 -11.19 -6.46 -7.21
CA ASN A 181 -10.75 -6.31 -5.82
C ASN A 181 -9.23 -6.21 -5.60
N ASN A 182 -8.45 -6.02 -6.65
CA ASN A 182 -7.05 -5.63 -6.48
C ASN A 182 -6.97 -4.18 -6.00
N LEU A 183 -5.95 -3.89 -5.19
CA LEU A 183 -5.63 -2.55 -4.75
C LEU A 183 -4.76 -1.88 -5.82
N GLY A 184 -5.34 -0.90 -6.50
CA GLY A 184 -4.61 0.01 -7.37
C GLY A 184 -4.17 1.25 -6.60
N TRP A 185 -2.98 1.77 -6.89
CA TRP A 185 -2.57 3.08 -6.37
C TRP A 185 -1.69 3.85 -7.36
N VAL A 186 -1.70 5.18 -7.22
CA VAL A 186 -0.88 6.13 -7.97
C VAL A 186 -0.29 7.15 -7.00
N ASP A 187 0.98 7.49 -7.17
CA ASP A 187 1.69 8.64 -6.56
C ASP A 187 2.12 9.56 -7.70
N GLU A 188 1.69 10.81 -7.64
CA GLU A 188 2.13 11.90 -8.51
C GLU A 188 2.93 12.89 -7.69
N ARG A 189 3.99 13.46 -8.26
CA ARG A 189 4.88 14.41 -7.57
C ARG A 189 4.95 15.73 -8.32
N MET A 190 4.98 16.82 -7.55
CA MET A 190 5.22 18.15 -8.09
C MET A 190 6.68 18.28 -8.56
N VAL A 191 6.89 18.54 -9.83
CA VAL A 191 8.20 18.79 -10.46
C VAL A 191 8.10 20.06 -11.30
N ASP A 192 8.93 21.05 -11.00
CA ASP A 192 8.95 22.35 -11.70
C ASP A 192 7.57 23.05 -11.80
N GLY A 193 6.71 22.86 -10.80
CA GLY A 193 5.39 23.48 -10.73
C GLY A 193 4.28 22.71 -11.45
N GLU A 194 4.57 21.51 -11.97
CA GLU A 194 3.58 20.61 -12.58
C GLU A 194 3.54 19.26 -11.85
N MET A 195 2.33 18.71 -11.66
CA MET A 195 2.17 17.34 -11.16
C MET A 195 2.55 16.34 -12.25
N ARG A 196 3.46 15.41 -11.93
CA ARG A 196 3.92 14.36 -12.85
C ARG A 196 3.74 12.98 -12.22
N PRO A 197 3.43 11.95 -13.02
CA PRO A 197 3.44 10.57 -12.54
C PRO A 197 4.79 10.22 -11.92
N TYR A 198 4.75 9.59 -10.75
CA TYR A 198 5.95 9.14 -10.04
C TYR A 198 5.98 7.62 -9.90
N MET A 199 4.91 7.04 -9.35
CA MET A 199 4.76 5.60 -9.22
C MET A 199 3.29 5.19 -9.36
N SER A 200 3.04 3.99 -9.85
CA SER A 200 1.72 3.35 -9.80
C SER A 200 1.84 1.84 -9.73
N ALA A 201 0.88 1.17 -9.11
CA ALA A 201 0.86 -0.29 -9.06
C ALA A 201 -0.55 -0.86 -8.96
N GLU A 202 -0.68 -2.14 -9.33
CA GLU A 202 -1.83 -2.99 -9.06
C GLU A 202 -1.39 -4.18 -8.22
N LEU A 203 -2.02 -4.34 -7.05
CA LEU A 203 -1.65 -5.33 -6.06
C LEU A 203 -2.82 -6.29 -5.78
N THR A 204 -2.52 -7.58 -5.76
CA THR A 204 -3.47 -8.64 -5.39
C THR A 204 -3.38 -8.90 -3.90
N ARG A 205 -4.52 -9.14 -3.25
CA ARG A 205 -4.56 -9.51 -1.83
C ARG A 205 -4.03 -10.94 -1.65
N ILE A 206 -3.01 -11.12 -0.81
CA ILE A 206 -2.42 -12.42 -0.47
C ILE A 206 -2.67 -12.85 0.99
N ALA A 207 -3.13 -11.93 1.84
CA ALA A 207 -3.66 -12.21 3.18
C ALA A 207 -4.70 -11.17 3.60
N GLY A 208 -5.68 -11.58 4.42
CA GLY A 208 -6.76 -10.75 4.97
C GLY A 208 -8.13 -10.97 4.34
#